data_AF-A0A0T6BEF6-F1
#
_entry.id   AF-A0A0T6BEF6-F1
#
_cell.length_a   1.000
_cell.length_b   1.000
_cell.length_c   1.000
_cell.angle_alpha   90.00
_cell.angle_beta   90.00
_cell.angle_gamma   90.00
#
_symmetry.space_group_name_H-M   'P 1'
#
loop_
_entity.id
_entity.type
_entity.pdbx_description
1 polymer ?
#
loop_
_entity_poly.entity_id
_entity_poly.type
_entity_poly.pdbx_seq_one_letter_code
_entity_poly.pdbx_strand_id
1 'polypeptide(L)'
;IKINRRHMFVFCDYVASGRSLQFIEEYILREVLPCYGNTHSTTNITALQTTLFRQEAREIIKNGVNASEDDAVIFAGQGCTGAIRKLINALDLKDPPIVFT
;
A
#
# COMPACT_ATOMS: atom_id res chain seq x y z
N ILE A 1 3.37 -26.41 14.74
CA ILE A 1 3.97 -25.82 15.95
C ILE A 1 2.86 -25.11 16.72
N LYS A 2 2.45 -25.60 17.89
CA LYS A 2 1.41 -24.97 18.72
C LYS A 2 2.13 -24.12 19.77
N ILE A 3 2.04 -22.80 19.68
CA ILE A 3 2.76 -21.91 20.59
C ILE A 3 2.15 -22.05 21.99
N ASN A 4 2.91 -22.63 22.92
CA ASN A 4 2.50 -22.83 24.31
C ASN A 4 2.72 -21.51 25.07
N ARG A 5 1.65 -20.89 25.59
CA ARG A 5 1.64 -19.53 26.18
C ARG A 5 2.36 -19.39 27.53
N ARG A 6 3.15 -20.38 27.95
CA ARG A 6 3.91 -20.33 29.21
C ARG A 6 5.14 -19.42 29.17
N HIS A 7 5.62 -19.07 27.98
CA HIS A 7 6.73 -18.15 27.80
C HIS A 7 6.28 -16.92 27.01
N MET A 8 6.73 -15.75 27.45
CA MET A 8 6.54 -14.50 26.73
C MET A 8 7.42 -14.51 25.47
N PHE A 9 6.79 -14.34 24.31
CA PHE A 9 7.48 -14.26 23.03
C PHE A 9 7.50 -12.81 22.56
N VAL A 10 8.70 -12.27 22.36
CA VAL A 10 8.90 -10.98 21.69
C VAL A 10 9.04 -11.26 20.19
N PHE A 11 8.31 -10.51 19.37
CA PHE A 11 8.44 -10.59 17.93
C PHE A 11 9.57 -9.69 17.47
N CYS A 12 10.60 -10.28 16.87
CA CYS A 12 11.79 -9.56 16.42
C CYS A 12 11.96 -9.59 14.89
N ASP A 13 10.93 -9.99 14.15
CA ASP A 13 10.98 -10.19 12.69
C ASP A 13 10.18 -9.14 11.90
N TYR A 14 10.16 -7.90 12.42
CA TYR A 14 9.44 -6.78 11.80
C TYR A 14 10.00 -6.37 10.44
N VAL A 15 11.23 -6.75 10.13
CA VAL A 15 11.86 -6.51 8.82
C VAL A 15 11.24 -7.39 7.74
N ALA A 16 10.88 -8.64 8.06
CA ALA A 16 10.25 -9.55 7.12
C ALA A 16 8.75 -9.27 6.96
N SER A 17 8.04 -8.99 8.06
CA SER A 17 6.61 -8.67 8.01
C SER A 17 6.16 -7.88 9.23
N GLY A 18 5.32 -6.88 8.99
CA GLY A 18 4.53 -6.25 10.05
C GLY A 18 3.51 -7.23 10.64
N ARG A 19 3.10 -6.96 11.88
CA ARG A 19 1.92 -7.57 12.51
C ARG A 19 0.70 -6.69 12.27
N SER A 20 -0.49 -7.26 12.40
CA SER A 20 -1.71 -6.47 12.36
C SER A 20 -1.69 -5.41 13.47
N LEU A 21 -2.18 -4.22 13.13
CA LEU A 21 -2.29 -3.11 14.05
C LEU A 21 -3.78 -2.85 14.29
N GLN A 22 -4.23 -3.09 15.52
CA GLN A 22 -5.65 -3.05 15.86
C GLN A 22 -6.34 -1.75 15.40
N PHE A 23 -5.68 -0.60 15.58
CA PHE A 23 -6.25 0.69 15.17
C PHE A 23 -6.45 0.82 13.65
N ILE A 24 -5.60 0.18 12.84
CA ILE A 24 -5.77 0.16 11.38
C ILE A 24 -6.96 -0.73 11.02
N GLU A 25 -7.02 -1.92 11.61
CA GLU A 25 -8.11 -2.88 11.35
C GLU A 25 -9.46 -2.28 11.76
N GLU A 26 -9.53 -1.61 12.91
CA GLU A 26 -10.73 -0.94 13.38
C GLU A 26 -11.15 0.21 12.46
N TYR A 27 -10.21 1.01 11.95
CA TYR A 27 -10.51 2.08 11.01
C TYR A 27 -11.04 1.53 9.68
N ILE A 28 -10.42 0.47 9.14
CA ILE A 28 -10.90 -0.18 7.92
C ILE A 28 -12.34 -0.69 8.13
N LEU A 29 -12.59 -1.38 9.24
CA LEU A 29 -13.90 -1.96 9.55
C LEU A 29 -14.99 -0.89 9.75
N ARG A 30 -14.68 0.21 10.43
CA ARG A 30 -15.67 1.21 10.84
C ARG A 30 -15.86 2.36 9.86
N GLU A 31 -14.81 2.78 9.17
CA GLU A 31 -14.82 3.99 8.34
C GLU A 31 -14.76 3.66 6.84
N VAL A 32 -13.94 2.67 6.45
CA VAL A 32 -13.71 2.37 5.03
C VAL A 32 -14.78 1.44 4.47
N LEU A 33 -15.01 0.29 5.09
CA LEU A 33 -15.89 -0.75 4.56
C LEU A 33 -17.37 -0.34 4.45
N PRO A 34 -17.97 0.41 5.40
CA PRO A 34 -19.38 0.79 5.30
C PRO A 34 -19.69 1.68 4.09
N CYS A 35 -18.71 2.46 3.64
CA CYS A 35 -18.82 3.39 2.53
C CYS A 35 -18.12 2.88 1.26
N TYR A 36 -17.70 1.62 1.22
CA TYR A 36 -16.99 1.07 0.07
C TYR A 36 -17.89 1.03 -1.17
N GLY A 37 -17.40 1.61 -2.25
CA GLY A 37 -18.02 1.59 -3.57
C GLY A 37 -16.95 1.43 -4.65
N ASN A 38 -17.31 0.76 -5.74
CA ASN A 38 -16.38 0.60 -6.87
C ASN A 38 -16.10 1.96 -7.51
N THR A 39 -14.82 2.34 -7.59
CA THR A 39 -14.37 3.66 -8.09
C THR A 39 -14.59 3.86 -9.60
N HIS A 40 -14.99 2.82 -10.34
CA HIS A 40 -15.38 2.94 -11.75
C HIS A 40 -16.76 3.55 -11.98
N SER A 41 -17.57 3.68 -10.93
CA SER A 41 -18.89 4.31 -10.99
C SER A 41 -18.81 5.70 -10.36
N THR A 42 -19.19 6.75 -11.08
CA THR A 42 -19.26 8.12 -10.52
C THR A 42 -20.66 8.49 -10.04
N THR A 43 -21.60 7.55 -10.11
CA THR A 43 -23.04 7.80 -9.95
C THR A 43 -23.57 7.60 -8.54
N ASN A 44 -22.77 7.07 -7.61
CA ASN A 44 -23.18 6.88 -6.22
C ASN A 44 -22.18 7.45 -5.22
N ILE A 45 -22.70 7.80 -4.04
CA ILE A 45 -21.95 8.49 -2.98
C ILE A 45 -20.80 7.62 -2.46
N THR A 46 -20.98 6.30 -2.37
CA THR A 46 -19.96 5.37 -1.84
C THR A 46 -18.76 5.23 -2.78
N ALA A 47 -18.97 5.26 -4.10
CA ALA A 47 -17.89 5.25 -5.06
C ALA A 47 -17.10 6.57 -5.07
N LEU A 48 -17.79 7.71 -4.89
CA LEU A 48 -17.13 9.00 -4.68
C LEU A 48 -16.27 8.96 -3.41
N GLN A 49 -16.84 8.47 -2.31
CA GLN A 49 -16.12 8.35 -1.03
C GLN A 49 -14.87 7.48 -1.16
N THR A 50 -14.97 6.33 -1.83
CA THR A 50 -13.84 5.43 -2.05
C THR A 50 -12.76 6.08 -2.94
N THR A 51 -13.17 6.92 -3.90
CA THR A 51 -12.25 7.70 -4.73
C THR A 51 -11.51 8.75 -3.90
N LEU A 52 -12.20 9.45 -3.01
CA LEU A 52 -11.60 10.43 -2.10
C LEU A 52 -10.58 9.77 -1.17
N PHE A 53 -10.92 8.64 -0.54
CA PHE A 53 -9.96 7.89 0.29
C PHE A 53 -8.68 7.52 -0.47
N ARG A 54 -8.79 7.13 -1.75
CA ARG A 54 -7.61 6.84 -2.58
C ARG A 54 -6.78 8.07 -2.90
N GLN A 55 -7.42 9.22 -3.11
CA GLN A 55 -6.73 10.48 -3.38
C GLN A 55 -6.03 11.01 -2.13
N GLU A 56 -6.71 11.02 -0.99
CA GLU A 56 -6.11 11.39 0.31
C GLU A 56 -4.92 10.49 0.66
N ALA A 57 -5.06 9.18 0.51
CA ALA A 57 -3.96 8.25 0.73
C ALA A 57 -2.75 8.56 -0.17
N ARG A 58 -3.00 8.98 -1.42
CA ARG A 58 -1.93 9.37 -2.35
C ARG A 58 -1.21 10.61 -1.88
N GLU A 59 -1.94 11.64 -1.46
CA GLU A 59 -1.35 12.89 -0.95
C GLU A 59 -0.56 12.68 0.33
N ILE A 60 -1.08 11.87 1.27
CA ILE A 60 -0.36 11.50 2.50
C ILE A 60 0.96 10.82 2.16
N ILE A 61 0.97 9.88 1.20
CA ILE A 61 2.19 9.20 0.77
C ILE A 61 3.15 10.17 0.07
N LYS A 62 2.66 11.03 -0.84
CA LYS A 62 3.46 12.06 -1.53
C LYS A 62 4.22 12.93 -0.53
N ASN A 63 3.51 13.43 0.48
CA ASN A 63 4.08 14.24 1.55
C ASN A 63 5.05 13.44 2.43
N GLY A 64 4.71 12.20 2.79
CA GLY A 64 5.53 11.34 3.64
C GLY A 64 6.89 10.97 3.03
N VAL A 65 7.01 11.01 1.70
CA VAL A 65 8.27 10.77 0.97
C VAL A 65 8.90 12.05 0.43
N ASN A 66 8.34 13.22 0.75
CA ASN A 66 8.79 14.52 0.26
C ASN A 66 8.85 14.62 -1.29
N ALA A 67 7.87 14.02 -1.96
CA ALA A 67 7.73 14.08 -3.41
C ALA A 67 7.23 15.46 -3.87
N SER A 68 7.82 15.97 -4.95
CA SER A 68 7.50 17.26 -5.55
C SER A 68 6.32 17.17 -6.54
N GLU A 69 5.98 18.29 -7.19
CA GLU A 69 4.97 18.31 -8.26
C GLU A 69 5.42 17.59 -9.54
N ASP A 70 6.73 17.41 -9.72
CA ASP A 70 7.31 16.67 -10.85
C ASP A 70 7.31 15.15 -10.60
N ASP A 71 6.99 14.71 -9.38
CA ASP A 71 7.00 13.30 -8.97
C ASP A 71 5.60 12.68 -9.02
N ALA A 72 5.53 11.44 -9.52
CA ALA A 72 4.30 10.67 -9.57
C ALA A 72 4.27 9.56 -8.51
N VAL A 73 3.25 9.58 -7.65
CA VAL A 73 2.95 8.45 -6.76
C VAL A 73 2.13 7.42 -7.55
N ILE A 74 2.55 6.16 -7.58
CA ILE A 74 1.85 5.08 -8.28
C ILE A 74 1.57 3.92 -7.32
N PHE A 75 0.31 3.59 -7.13
CA PHE A 75 -0.07 2.36 -6.42
C PHE A 75 0.26 1.14 -7.29
N ALA A 76 1.32 0.42 -6.91
CA ALA A 76 1.86 -0.71 -7.66
C ALA A 76 1.23 -2.07 -7.30
N GLY A 77 0.32 -2.11 -6.33
CA GLY A 77 -0.29 -3.35 -5.86
C GLY A 77 0.60 -4.08 -4.86
N GLN A 78 1.15 -5.23 -5.26
CA GLN A 78 1.77 -6.18 -4.33
C GLN A 78 3.23 -5.85 -4.02
N GLY A 79 3.45 -5.02 -3.01
CA GLY A 79 4.76 -4.79 -2.38
C GLY A 79 5.87 -4.29 -3.32
N CYS A 80 7.11 -4.37 -2.85
CA CYS A 80 8.29 -3.90 -3.58
C CYS A 80 8.52 -4.67 -4.88
N THR A 81 8.37 -6.01 -4.85
CA THR A 81 8.54 -6.86 -6.04
C THR A 81 7.55 -6.48 -7.14
N GLY A 82 6.28 -6.25 -6.80
CA GLY A 82 5.28 -5.79 -7.76
C GLY A 82 5.61 -4.41 -8.34
N ALA A 83 6.11 -3.49 -7.51
CA ALA A 83 6.55 -2.17 -7.94
C ALA A 83 7.72 -2.22 -8.93
N ILE A 84 8.77 -2.97 -8.61
CA ILE A 84 9.94 -3.14 -9.50
C ILE A 84 9.50 -3.76 -10.82
N ARG A 85 8.68 -4.81 -10.79
CA ARG A 85 8.17 -5.44 -12.00
C ARG A 85 7.33 -4.49 -12.85
N LYS A 86 6.50 -3.65 -12.21
CA LYS A 86 5.72 -2.62 -12.90
C LYS A 86 6.60 -1.56 -13.55
N LEU A 87 7.68 -1.15 -12.88
CA LEU A 87 8.66 -0.19 -13.40
C LEU A 87 9.39 -0.74 -14.62
N ILE A 88 9.93 -1.97 -14.53
CA ILE A 88 10.62 -2.65 -15.64
C ILE A 88 9.72 -2.72 -16.88
N ASN A 89 8.46 -3.13 -16.68
CA ASN A 89 7.48 -3.21 -17.78
C ASN A 89 7.13 -1.83 -18.36
N ALA A 90 7.00 -0.80 -17.52
CA ALA A 90 6.63 0.55 -17.96
C ALA A 90 7.75 1.23 -18.76
N LEU A 91 9.02 0.91 -18.45
CA LEU A 91 10.20 1.44 -19.12
C LEU A 91 10.69 0.58 -20.30
N ASP A 92 10.00 -0.53 -20.59
CA ASP A 92 10.39 -1.51 -21.63
C ASP A 92 11.85 -1.99 -21.52
N LEU A 93 12.33 -2.19 -20.29
CA LEU A 93 13.68 -2.69 -20.01
C LEU A 93 13.75 -4.19 -20.30
N LYS A 94 14.05 -4.53 -21.56
CA LYS A 94 14.14 -5.92 -22.04
C LYS A 94 15.45 -6.60 -21.68
N ASP A 95 16.54 -5.85 -21.70
CA ASP A 95 17.88 -6.35 -21.41
C ASP A 95 18.30 -5.97 -19.99
N PRO A 96 19.06 -6.84 -19.28
CA PRO A 96 19.59 -6.50 -17.97
C PRO A 96 20.51 -5.27 -18.07
N PRO A 97 20.33 -4.26 -17.20
CA PRO A 97 21.15 -3.05 -17.25
C PRO A 97 22.60 -3.38 -16.89
N ILE A 98 23.54 -2.72 -17.56
CA ILE A 98 24.96 -2.77 -17.20
C ILE A 98 25.14 -1.92 -15.94
N VAL A 99 25.47 -2.57 -14.83
CA VAL A 99 25.77 -1.89 -13.56
C VAL A 99 27.26 -1.61 -13.51
N PHE A 100 27.65 -0.34 -13.62
CA PHE A 100 29.01 0.09 -13.28
C PHE A 100 29.08 0.20 -11.76
N THR A 101 29.75 -0.75 -11.12
CA THR A 101 30.17 -0.68 -9.71
C THR A 101 31.61 -0.21 -9.64
#